data_AF-A0A834FS28-F1
#
_entry.id   AF-A0A834FS28-F1
#
_cell.length_a   1.000
_cell.length_b   1.000
_cell.length_c   1.000
_cell.angle_alpha   90.00
_cell.angle_beta   90.00
_cell.angle_gamma   90.00
#
_symmetry.space_group_name_H-M   'P 1'
#
loop_
_entity.id
_entity.type
_entity.pdbx_description
1 polymer ?
#
loop_
_entity_poly.entity_id
_entity_poly.type
_entity_poly.pdbx_seq_one_letter_code
_entity_poly.pdbx_strand_id
1 'polypeptide(L)'
;MFVPLVLDLQFWALCGNALTPKRGIFGKAGDLQTILCVALAKEDITYLGALNGDVYVWKGLNLIWTVQSAHGAGIFSLFSYEEGFATGGKDGCIRLWDVDFKPVTKIDLREAEQGYKASPAVTPPLCCSQLSEPQSRDSKPPREHAEVRSEMSRKRALEPAGLLEQVPERKRCCWGILTSQGSWADRSPLHEAASQGRLLALRTLLAQGYHANILTIDHVTPLHEACLSGHTACVRTLIHEGANVNAATIDGITPLFNCCTSGSIGCIELLLKNGAQTHIQHSHFPSALHEACKRGNSQCVESLLSHGANPDCQLPLLGSPLYVSCLHQQLACSRVLLDRGADVNSGRERDSPLHTAALQDSADQVSLLLQYGADVNCKDSMGQRPVEIAPPGGKAHWLLVAYEGSPQTLSQLCRLRIRRLLGWSRLELLPLLPLPPLLTNYMQNM
;
A
#
# COMPACT_ATOMS: atom_id res chain seq x y z
N MET A 1 -6.28 -33.32 11.96
CA MET A 1 -7.44 -33.74 11.15
C MET A 1 -8.33 -32.51 11.03
N PHE A 2 -8.59 -32.01 9.83
CA PHE A 2 -9.40 -30.79 9.59
C PHE A 2 -10.87 -31.15 9.31
N VAL A 3 -11.73 -30.12 9.16
CA VAL A 3 -13.22 -30.17 9.18
C VAL A 3 -13.73 -30.23 10.64
N PRO A 4 -14.71 -29.40 11.06
CA PRO A 4 -15.65 -28.61 10.25
C PRO A 4 -15.30 -27.11 10.14
N LEU A 5 -15.18 -26.64 8.89
CA LEU A 5 -15.23 -25.21 8.53
C LEU A 5 -16.30 -24.94 7.45
N VAL A 6 -17.14 -25.96 7.16
CA VAL A 6 -18.08 -25.98 6.03
C VAL A 6 -19.49 -25.52 6.44
N LEU A 7 -19.90 -25.77 7.69
CA LEU A 7 -21.22 -25.39 8.19
C LEU A 7 -21.35 -23.87 8.42
N ASP A 8 -20.34 -23.23 9.00
CA ASP A 8 -20.34 -21.78 9.21
C ASP A 8 -20.40 -21.02 7.87
N LEU A 9 -19.63 -21.46 6.86
CA LEU A 9 -19.75 -20.89 5.52
C LEU A 9 -21.10 -21.21 4.85
N GLN A 10 -21.75 -22.35 5.13
CA GLN A 10 -23.06 -22.65 4.56
C GLN A 10 -24.17 -21.73 5.10
N PHE A 11 -24.11 -21.31 6.37
CA PHE A 11 -25.04 -20.30 6.88
C PHE A 11 -24.86 -18.95 6.18
N TRP A 12 -23.62 -18.50 5.99
CA TRP A 12 -23.33 -17.20 5.36
C TRP A 12 -23.49 -17.20 3.83
N ALA A 13 -23.23 -18.32 3.15
CA ALA A 13 -23.35 -18.44 1.69
C ALA A 13 -24.81 -18.53 1.21
N LEU A 14 -25.71 -19.13 2.01
CA LEU A 14 -27.14 -19.21 1.69
C LEU A 14 -27.92 -17.91 1.96
N CYS A 15 -27.31 -16.93 2.65
CA CYS A 15 -27.93 -15.61 2.88
C CYS A 15 -27.74 -14.61 1.72
N GLY A 16 -27.34 -15.09 0.54
CA GLY A 16 -27.28 -14.31 -0.70
C GLY A 16 -28.67 -13.91 -1.19
N ASN A 17 -29.10 -12.70 -0.80
CA ASN A 17 -30.44 -12.12 -0.95
C ASN A 17 -31.52 -12.74 -0.03
N ALA A 18 -32.35 -11.86 0.53
CA ALA A 18 -33.58 -12.18 1.24
C ALA A 18 -33.47 -13.07 2.51
N LEU A 19 -32.52 -12.77 3.40
CA LEU A 19 -32.95 -12.68 4.80
C LEU A 19 -33.90 -11.48 4.91
N THR A 20 -35.20 -11.73 4.80
CA THR A 20 -36.16 -10.90 5.52
C THR A 20 -35.74 -10.89 6.99
N PRO A 21 -35.70 -9.74 7.67
CA PRO A 21 -35.27 -9.72 9.05
C PRO A 21 -36.21 -10.63 9.85
N LYS A 22 -35.65 -11.58 10.61
CA LYS A 22 -36.41 -12.26 11.67
C LYS A 22 -36.95 -11.18 12.58
N ARG A 23 -38.22 -10.82 12.41
CA ARG A 23 -38.98 -9.95 13.32
C ARG A 23 -39.31 -10.73 14.59
N GLY A 24 -38.27 -11.21 15.27
CA GLY A 24 -38.36 -11.61 16.66
C GLY A 24 -38.71 -10.35 17.45
N ILE A 25 -39.86 -10.35 18.09
CA ILE A 25 -40.21 -9.31 19.05
C ILE A 25 -39.37 -9.60 20.29
N PHE A 26 -38.22 -8.93 20.40
CA PHE A 26 -37.36 -9.01 21.57
C PHE A 26 -38.14 -8.58 22.83
N GLY A 27 -37.84 -9.21 23.96
CA GLY A 27 -38.67 -9.13 25.17
C GLY A 27 -38.83 -7.71 25.72
N LYS A 28 -40.05 -7.40 26.19
CA LYS A 28 -40.44 -6.10 26.75
C LYS A 28 -40.11 -4.88 25.86
N ALA A 29 -40.81 -4.84 24.72
CA ALA A 29 -41.13 -3.65 23.93
C ALA A 29 -39.99 -3.03 23.09
N GLY A 30 -39.75 -3.63 21.92
CA GLY A 30 -39.76 -2.87 20.66
C GLY A 30 -38.42 -2.42 20.08
N ASP A 31 -37.34 -2.39 20.86
CA ASP A 31 -36.03 -1.96 20.34
C ASP A 31 -35.41 -2.94 19.34
N LEU A 32 -34.98 -2.41 18.19
CA LEU A 32 -34.26 -3.14 17.15
C LEU A 32 -32.77 -3.23 17.52
N GLN A 33 -32.38 -4.31 18.20
CA GLN A 33 -30.98 -4.55 18.56
C GLN A 33 -30.14 -5.08 17.39
N THR A 34 -28.98 -4.48 17.17
CA THR A 34 -27.98 -4.99 16.21
C THR A 34 -27.20 -6.13 16.83
N ILE A 35 -27.22 -7.30 16.20
CA ILE A 35 -26.34 -8.43 16.53
C ILE A 35 -24.94 -8.14 15.96
N LEU A 36 -23.92 -8.34 16.77
CA LEU A 36 -22.53 -8.01 16.47
C LEU A 36 -21.62 -9.24 16.37
N CYS A 37 -21.91 -10.30 17.13
CA CYS A 37 -21.15 -11.55 17.11
C CYS A 37 -22.05 -12.77 17.37
N VAL A 38 -21.58 -13.95 16.94
CA VAL A 38 -22.31 -15.23 17.01
C VAL A 38 -21.35 -16.33 17.45
N ALA A 39 -21.79 -17.26 18.30
CA ALA A 39 -21.17 -18.56 18.47
C ALA A 39 -22.22 -19.68 18.46
N LEU A 40 -21.81 -20.86 18.00
CA LEU A 40 -22.59 -22.10 18.00
C LEU A 40 -22.03 -23.03 19.08
N ALA A 41 -22.87 -23.48 20.00
CA ALA A 41 -22.52 -24.47 21.01
C ALA A 41 -23.05 -25.86 20.65
N LYS A 42 -22.84 -26.83 21.54
CA LYS A 42 -23.42 -28.17 21.43
C LYS A 42 -24.96 -28.10 21.49
N GLU A 43 -25.62 -29.08 20.87
CA GLU A 43 -27.10 -29.24 20.82
C GLU A 43 -27.92 -28.14 20.12
N ASP A 44 -27.47 -27.62 18.98
CA ASP A 44 -28.18 -26.59 18.18
C ASP A 44 -28.54 -25.31 18.96
N ILE A 45 -27.69 -24.95 19.94
CA ILE A 45 -27.81 -23.72 20.72
C ILE A 45 -26.92 -22.63 20.13
N THR A 46 -27.51 -21.50 19.75
CA THR A 46 -26.83 -20.36 19.15
C THR A 46 -26.85 -19.16 20.10
N TYR A 47 -25.68 -18.58 20.35
CA TYR A 47 -25.47 -17.44 21.24
C TYR A 47 -25.15 -16.20 20.40
N LEU A 48 -25.94 -15.12 20.57
CA LEU A 48 -25.78 -13.87 19.82
C LEU A 48 -25.42 -12.74 20.78
N GLY A 49 -24.28 -12.07 20.57
CA GLY A 49 -23.92 -10.84 21.30
C GLY A 49 -24.45 -9.60 20.58
N ALA A 50 -25.01 -8.66 21.32
CA ALA A 50 -25.71 -7.49 20.76
C ALA A 50 -25.09 -6.13 21.17
N LEU A 51 -25.48 -5.08 20.44
CA LEU A 51 -24.98 -3.71 20.60
C LEU A 51 -25.31 -3.05 21.95
N ASN A 52 -26.40 -3.45 22.60
CA ASN A 52 -26.76 -3.01 23.95
C ASN A 52 -25.95 -3.67 25.07
N GLY A 53 -25.20 -4.74 24.78
CA GLY A 53 -24.45 -5.49 25.78
C GLY A 53 -25.15 -6.77 26.28
N ASP A 54 -26.29 -7.16 25.71
CA ASP A 54 -26.98 -8.42 26.02
C ASP A 54 -26.42 -9.61 25.22
N VAL A 55 -26.60 -10.84 25.75
CA VAL A 55 -26.46 -12.10 24.99
C VAL A 55 -27.82 -12.77 24.84
N TYR A 56 -28.24 -13.03 23.61
CA TYR A 56 -29.46 -13.77 23.29
C TYR A 56 -29.17 -15.25 23.02
N VAL A 57 -29.89 -16.16 23.68
CA VAL A 57 -29.67 -17.61 23.60
C VAL A 57 -30.84 -18.28 22.87
N TRP A 58 -30.54 -18.94 21.75
CA TRP A 58 -31.53 -19.54 20.84
C TRP A 58 -31.34 -21.06 20.75
N LYS A 59 -32.43 -21.83 20.58
CA LYS A 59 -32.36 -23.23 20.12
C LYS A 59 -33.18 -23.37 18.85
N GLY A 60 -32.51 -23.70 17.74
CA GLY A 60 -33.10 -23.64 16.40
C GLY A 60 -33.67 -22.25 16.08
N LEU A 61 -35.00 -22.14 15.97
CA LEU A 61 -35.65 -20.87 15.63
C LEU A 61 -36.12 -20.03 16.83
N ASN A 62 -36.16 -20.60 18.04
CA ASN A 62 -36.77 -20.01 19.23
C ASN A 62 -35.75 -19.36 20.16
N LEU A 63 -36.05 -18.16 20.66
CA LEU A 63 -35.30 -17.54 21.76
C LEU A 63 -35.66 -18.29 23.05
N ILE A 64 -34.67 -18.86 23.73
CA ILE A 64 -34.86 -19.55 25.00
C ILE A 64 -34.85 -18.52 26.14
N TRP A 65 -33.80 -17.69 26.20
CA TRP A 65 -33.60 -16.68 27.24
C TRP A 65 -32.61 -15.59 26.79
N THR A 66 -32.34 -14.63 27.67
CA THR A 66 -31.45 -13.49 27.41
C THR A 66 -30.64 -13.17 28.66
N VAL A 67 -29.31 -13.09 28.52
CA VAL A 67 -28.40 -12.59 29.55
C VAL A 67 -28.38 -11.08 29.44
N GLN A 68 -29.13 -10.39 30.31
CA GLN A 68 -29.24 -8.94 30.29
C GLN A 68 -27.99 -8.28 30.88
N SER A 69 -27.53 -7.18 30.27
CA SER A 69 -26.38 -6.39 30.72
C SER A 69 -25.09 -7.21 30.91
N ALA A 70 -24.87 -8.21 30.05
CA ALA A 70 -23.67 -9.05 30.10
C ALA A 70 -22.39 -8.22 29.93
N HIS A 71 -22.42 -7.18 29.10
CA HIS A 71 -21.42 -6.10 29.03
C HIS A 71 -22.07 -4.73 29.22
N GLY A 72 -21.29 -3.73 29.62
CA GLY A 72 -21.77 -2.34 29.75
C GLY A 72 -21.89 -1.58 28.42
N ALA A 73 -21.59 -2.25 27.31
CA ALA A 73 -21.68 -1.77 25.93
C ALA A 73 -21.58 -2.98 24.98
N GLY A 74 -21.80 -2.76 23.68
CA GLY A 74 -21.89 -3.82 22.67
C GLY A 74 -20.77 -4.88 22.71
N ILE A 75 -21.18 -6.14 22.60
CA ILE A 75 -20.29 -7.32 22.58
C ILE A 75 -19.79 -7.53 21.15
N PHE A 76 -18.48 -7.59 20.93
CA PHE A 76 -17.88 -7.77 19.59
C PHE A 76 -17.27 -9.15 19.37
N SER A 77 -17.00 -9.89 20.45
CA SER A 77 -16.57 -11.29 20.37
C SER A 77 -17.30 -12.13 21.40
N LEU A 78 -17.69 -13.34 20.98
CA LEU A 78 -18.29 -14.36 21.83
C LEU A 78 -17.74 -15.69 21.35
N PHE A 79 -17.16 -16.46 22.26
CA PHE A 79 -16.60 -17.79 22.00
C PHE A 79 -17.18 -18.80 22.98
N SER A 80 -17.55 -19.96 22.47
CA SER A 80 -17.97 -21.12 23.25
C SER A 80 -16.81 -22.11 23.38
N TYR A 81 -16.59 -22.62 24.59
CA TYR A 81 -15.63 -23.67 24.92
C TYR A 81 -16.36 -24.86 25.58
N GLU A 82 -15.65 -25.95 25.86
CA GLU A 82 -16.29 -27.14 26.46
C GLU A 82 -16.73 -26.93 27.92
N GLU A 83 -16.10 -25.99 28.62
CA GLU A 83 -16.30 -25.69 30.05
C GLU A 83 -16.99 -24.32 30.29
N GLY A 84 -17.48 -23.64 29.24
CA GLY A 84 -18.11 -22.33 29.38
C GLY A 84 -17.96 -21.41 28.16
N PHE A 85 -18.04 -20.10 28.39
CA PHE A 85 -18.04 -19.08 27.34
C PHE A 85 -17.11 -17.91 27.67
N ALA A 86 -16.63 -17.22 26.64
CA ALA A 86 -15.86 -15.97 26.77
C ALA A 86 -16.49 -14.87 25.91
N THR A 87 -16.71 -13.67 26.46
CA THR A 87 -17.22 -12.51 25.72
C THR A 87 -16.28 -11.32 25.86
N GLY A 88 -16.02 -10.63 24.75
CA GLY A 88 -15.30 -9.36 24.68
C GLY A 88 -16.21 -8.24 24.19
N GLY A 89 -16.22 -7.10 24.89
CA GLY A 89 -17.10 -5.98 24.58
C GLY A 89 -16.41 -4.62 24.56
N LYS A 90 -17.13 -3.64 24.02
CA LYS A 90 -16.68 -2.24 23.90
C LYS A 90 -16.38 -1.57 25.25
N ASP A 91 -16.81 -2.17 26.36
CA ASP A 91 -16.46 -1.75 27.72
C ASP A 91 -15.00 -2.10 28.12
N GLY A 92 -14.16 -2.58 27.18
CA GLY A 92 -12.74 -2.89 27.43
C GLY A 92 -12.53 -4.12 28.31
N CYS A 93 -13.59 -4.91 28.51
CA CYS A 93 -13.60 -6.06 29.39
C CYS A 93 -13.67 -7.35 28.58
N ILE A 94 -13.00 -8.39 29.07
CA ILE A 94 -13.30 -9.78 28.75
C ILE A 94 -14.02 -10.38 29.96
N ARG A 95 -15.13 -11.07 29.75
CA ARG A 95 -15.83 -11.84 30.79
C ARG A 95 -15.82 -13.31 30.43
N LEU A 96 -15.52 -14.16 31.41
CA LEU A 96 -15.65 -15.60 31.32
C LEU A 96 -16.91 -16.03 32.06
N TRP A 97 -17.64 -16.99 31.48
CA TRP A 97 -18.91 -17.48 31.97
C TRP A 97 -18.90 -19.00 32.04
N ASP A 98 -19.63 -19.54 33.01
CA ASP A 98 -19.94 -20.97 33.16
C ASP A 98 -20.90 -21.43 32.03
N VAL A 99 -21.14 -22.73 31.90
CA VAL A 99 -22.09 -23.33 30.95
C VAL A 99 -23.51 -22.76 31.15
N ASP A 100 -23.89 -22.45 32.40
CA ASP A 100 -25.13 -21.77 32.78
C ASP A 100 -25.15 -20.25 32.47
N PHE A 101 -24.12 -19.72 31.80
CA PHE A 101 -23.89 -18.27 31.61
C PHE A 101 -23.81 -17.45 32.91
N LYS A 102 -23.37 -18.09 34.01
CA LYS A 102 -23.03 -17.42 35.27
C LYS A 102 -21.66 -16.76 35.15
N PRO A 103 -21.44 -15.53 35.62
CA PRO A 103 -20.14 -14.86 35.52
C PRO A 103 -19.10 -15.56 36.42
N VAL A 104 -17.99 -16.00 35.82
CA VAL A 104 -16.87 -16.67 36.51
C VAL A 104 -15.75 -15.69 36.82
N THR A 105 -15.31 -14.92 35.82
CA THR A 105 -14.33 -13.83 36.01
C THR A 105 -14.59 -12.66 35.07
N LYS A 106 -14.14 -11.47 35.47
CA LYS A 106 -14.06 -10.26 34.64
C LYS A 106 -12.59 -9.81 34.60
N ILE A 107 -12.04 -9.72 33.40
CA ILE A 107 -10.70 -9.17 33.11
C ILE A 107 -10.92 -7.79 32.50
N ASP A 108 -10.51 -6.72 33.19
CA ASP A 108 -10.60 -5.35 32.68
C ASP A 108 -9.27 -4.95 32.03
N LEU A 109 -9.25 -4.82 30.70
CA LEU A 109 -8.02 -4.55 29.96
C LEU A 109 -7.53 -3.09 30.12
N ARG A 110 -8.29 -2.25 30.84
CA ARG A 110 -7.95 -0.85 31.13
C ARG A 110 -7.12 -0.69 32.40
N GLU A 111 -7.17 -1.67 33.32
CA GLU A 111 -6.40 -1.67 34.58
C GLU A 111 -5.01 -2.31 34.41
N ALA A 112 -4.76 -2.94 33.26
CA ALA A 112 -3.44 -3.44 32.90
C ALA A 112 -2.55 -2.31 32.32
N GLU A 113 -1.70 -1.69 33.15
CA GLU A 113 -0.67 -0.71 32.72
C GLU A 113 0.43 -1.29 31.78
N GLN A 114 0.26 -2.51 31.29
CA GLN A 114 1.12 -3.15 30.30
C GLN A 114 0.28 -3.57 29.08
N GLY A 115 -0.04 -2.59 28.23
CA GLY A 115 -0.57 -2.85 26.90
C GLY A 115 0.37 -3.76 26.10
N TYR A 116 -0.20 -4.68 25.31
CA TYR A 116 0.53 -5.71 24.57
C TYR A 116 1.47 -5.08 23.52
N LYS A 117 2.74 -4.87 23.91
CA LYS A 117 3.79 -4.42 22.98
C LYS A 117 4.17 -5.56 22.05
N ALA A 118 3.75 -5.46 20.79
CA ALA A 118 4.32 -6.28 19.72
C ALA A 118 5.84 -6.06 19.68
N SER A 119 6.59 -7.10 20.06
CA SER A 119 8.05 -7.17 20.04
C SER A 119 8.45 -8.65 19.93
N PRO A 120 9.64 -8.97 19.39
CA PRO A 120 9.77 -10.06 18.42
C PRO A 120 9.83 -11.47 19.02
N ALA A 121 9.58 -12.47 18.16
CA ALA A 121 9.41 -13.86 18.51
C ALA A 121 10.70 -14.57 18.97
N VAL A 122 10.57 -15.42 20.00
CA VAL A 122 11.18 -16.76 20.06
C VAL A 122 10.12 -17.75 20.62
N THR A 123 10.24 -19.01 20.22
CA THR A 123 9.37 -20.18 20.50
C THR A 123 9.56 -20.80 21.91
N PRO A 124 8.75 -21.80 22.34
CA PRO A 124 8.50 -22.07 23.77
C PRO A 124 9.51 -23.00 24.49
N PRO A 125 9.48 -23.06 25.84
CA PRO A 125 10.19 -24.06 26.67
C PRO A 125 9.66 -25.49 26.45
N LEU A 126 10.39 -26.60 26.67
CA LEU A 126 11.74 -26.86 27.24
C LEU A 126 12.40 -28.05 26.50
N CYS A 127 13.75 -28.13 26.47
CA CYS A 127 14.45 -29.40 26.78
C CYS A 127 15.97 -29.26 27.02
N CYS A 128 16.45 -29.83 28.15
CA CYS A 128 17.77 -30.43 28.44
C CYS A 128 19.15 -29.71 28.31
N SER A 129 20.07 -30.21 29.16
CA SER A 129 21.55 -30.22 29.07
C SER A 129 22.39 -28.93 29.13
N GLN A 130 22.80 -28.58 30.37
CA GLN A 130 24.20 -28.48 30.88
C GLN A 130 25.24 -27.50 30.26
N LEU A 131 26.26 -27.20 31.08
CA LEU A 131 27.53 -26.47 30.82
C LEU A 131 27.42 -24.93 30.63
N SER A 132 28.40 -24.08 31.02
CA SER A 132 29.13 -23.92 32.31
C SER A 132 30.14 -22.75 32.21
N GLU A 133 29.89 -21.62 32.90
CA GLU A 133 30.88 -20.57 33.31
C GLU A 133 31.75 -19.87 32.21
N PRO A 134 32.60 -18.84 32.50
CA PRO A 134 32.56 -17.78 33.55
C PRO A 134 32.78 -16.31 33.05
N GLN A 135 32.42 -15.35 33.93
CA GLN A 135 33.02 -14.02 34.24
C GLN A 135 33.81 -13.13 33.22
N SER A 136 33.42 -11.85 33.11
CA SER A 136 34.25 -10.61 33.24
C SER A 136 33.29 -9.38 33.31
N ARG A 137 33.43 -8.37 34.19
CA ARG A 137 34.46 -7.31 34.37
C ARG A 137 34.62 -6.39 33.13
N ASP A 138 34.57 -5.05 33.17
CA ASP A 138 34.14 -3.99 34.12
C ASP A 138 33.72 -2.75 33.24
N SER A 139 33.34 -1.51 33.63
CA SER A 139 33.43 -0.69 34.86
C SER A 139 32.39 0.50 34.86
N LYS A 140 32.72 1.64 35.51
CA LYS A 140 32.09 2.99 35.54
C LYS A 140 33.24 4.01 35.82
N PRO A 141 33.20 5.34 35.50
CA PRO A 141 32.43 6.36 36.28
C PRO A 141 31.95 7.61 35.45
N PRO A 142 32.00 8.91 35.88
CA PRO A 142 30.77 9.64 36.27
C PRO A 142 30.56 11.07 35.66
N ARG A 143 29.89 11.99 36.40
CA ARG A 143 29.33 13.30 36.00
C ARG A 143 30.06 14.51 36.64
N GLU A 144 29.86 15.72 36.11
CA GLU A 144 29.80 17.06 36.76
C GLU A 144 29.27 18.11 35.73
N HIS A 145 28.94 19.39 36.03
CA HIS A 145 27.94 19.96 36.98
C HIS A 145 27.51 21.40 36.52
N ALA A 146 26.63 22.07 37.28
CA ALA A 146 26.08 23.45 37.12
C ALA A 146 25.09 23.67 35.94
N GLU A 147 23.93 24.35 36.02
CA GLU A 147 23.26 25.35 36.91
C GLU A 147 23.33 26.83 36.46
N VAL A 148 22.16 27.38 36.06
CA VAL A 148 21.66 28.73 36.42
C VAL A 148 20.13 28.63 36.54
N ARG A 149 19.51 29.35 37.50
CA ARG A 149 18.05 29.38 37.75
C ARG A 149 17.63 30.77 38.25
N SER A 150 16.46 31.25 37.83
CA SER A 150 15.84 32.46 38.41
C SER A 150 14.31 32.34 38.40
N GLU A 151 13.68 32.51 39.56
CA GLU A 151 12.23 32.48 39.75
C GLU A 151 11.70 33.87 40.12
N MET A 152 10.44 34.16 39.81
CA MET A 152 9.70 35.25 40.47
C MET A 152 8.21 34.91 40.62
N SER A 153 7.53 35.59 41.54
CA SER A 153 6.46 34.98 42.34
C SER A 153 5.01 35.39 42.00
N ARG A 154 4.07 34.56 42.44
CA ARG A 154 2.61 34.71 42.34
C ARG A 154 2.06 35.87 43.20
N LYS A 155 0.96 36.52 42.77
CA LYS A 155 -0.27 36.76 43.57
C LYS A 155 -1.45 37.30 42.73
N ARG A 156 -2.64 37.40 43.34
CA ARG A 156 -3.96 37.63 42.72
C ARG A 156 -4.47 39.06 42.94
N ALA A 157 -5.32 39.56 42.03
CA ALA A 157 -6.31 40.62 42.26
C ALA A 157 -7.57 40.40 41.38
N LEU A 158 -8.65 41.16 41.63
CA LEU A 158 -10.03 40.89 41.17
C LEU A 158 -10.42 41.60 39.86
N GLU A 159 -11.43 41.02 39.19
CA GLU A 159 -12.38 41.61 38.22
C GLU A 159 -13.06 42.91 38.75
N PRO A 160 -13.46 43.86 37.87
CA PRO A 160 -14.77 43.72 37.20
C PRO A 160 -14.91 44.27 35.76
N ALA A 161 -15.44 43.41 34.87
CA ALA A 161 -16.53 43.63 33.92
C ALA A 161 -16.58 44.91 33.06
N GLY A 162 -16.46 44.76 31.72
CA GLY A 162 -16.73 45.84 30.77
C GLY A 162 -16.76 45.46 29.28
N LEU A 163 -17.96 45.09 28.79
CA LEU A 163 -18.38 45.00 27.37
C LEU A 163 -17.65 44.01 26.42
N LEU A 164 -18.44 43.38 25.55
CA LEU A 164 -18.02 42.36 24.58
C LEU A 164 -18.13 42.91 23.15
N GLU A 165 -17.04 42.93 22.39
CA GLU A 165 -17.11 42.88 20.92
C GLU A 165 -16.84 41.45 20.46
N GLN A 166 -17.87 40.82 19.87
CA GLN A 166 -17.81 39.42 19.46
C GLN A 166 -17.24 39.29 18.04
N VAL A 167 -15.98 38.89 17.93
CA VAL A 167 -15.45 38.34 16.67
C VAL A 167 -16.14 36.98 16.42
N PRO A 168 -16.85 36.78 15.30
CA PRO A 168 -17.64 35.57 15.09
C PRO A 168 -16.74 34.35 14.83
N GLU A 169 -16.67 33.45 15.81
CA GLU A 169 -15.99 32.16 15.65
C GLU A 169 -16.57 31.37 14.46
N ARG A 170 -15.72 30.94 13.53
CA ARG A 170 -16.13 30.05 12.43
C ARG A 170 -16.56 28.71 13.02
N LYS A 171 -17.88 28.47 13.07
CA LYS A 171 -18.48 27.22 13.54
C LYS A 171 -17.81 26.01 12.89
N ARG A 172 -17.21 25.14 13.72
CA ARG A 172 -16.73 23.83 13.29
C ARG A 172 -17.94 22.95 12.97
N CYS A 173 -18.29 22.81 11.70
CA CYS A 173 -19.36 21.95 11.24
C CYS A 173 -18.92 20.47 11.30
N CYS A 174 -19.11 19.85 12.46
CA CYS A 174 -18.96 18.41 12.62
C CYS A 174 -20.05 17.68 11.82
N TRP A 175 -19.70 17.12 10.67
CA TRP A 175 -20.57 16.25 9.88
C TRP A 175 -20.09 14.81 10.01
N GLY A 176 -20.93 13.95 10.60
CA GLY A 176 -20.77 12.51 10.55
C GLY A 176 -22.14 11.87 10.27
N ILE A 177 -22.19 10.99 9.28
CA ILE A 177 -23.13 9.90 9.09
C ILE A 177 -22.45 8.95 8.11
N LEU A 178 -22.37 7.66 8.45
CA LEU A 178 -21.61 6.67 7.71
C LEU A 178 -22.55 5.87 6.80
N THR A 179 -22.33 5.91 5.48
CA THR A 179 -22.99 5.02 4.52
C THR A 179 -22.14 3.78 4.29
N SER A 180 -22.72 2.61 4.53
CA SER A 180 -21.99 1.34 4.63
C SER A 180 -21.77 0.63 3.30
N GLN A 181 -20.51 0.52 2.85
CA GLN A 181 -19.96 -0.66 2.14
C GLN A 181 -18.43 -0.52 1.96
N GLY A 182 -17.62 -1.23 2.76
CA GLY A 182 -16.18 -1.40 2.51
C GLY A 182 -15.27 -0.19 2.72
N SER A 183 -15.17 0.32 3.96
CA SER A 183 -14.16 1.32 4.38
C SER A 183 -14.13 2.68 3.66
N TRP A 184 -15.29 3.20 3.27
CA TRP A 184 -15.44 4.59 2.79
C TRP A 184 -15.65 5.61 3.93
N ALA A 185 -15.54 5.16 5.19
CA ALA A 185 -15.97 5.88 6.39
C ALA A 185 -15.30 7.25 6.57
N ASP A 186 -14.00 7.32 6.28
CA ASP A 186 -13.14 8.47 6.59
C ASP A 186 -12.88 9.37 5.37
N ARG A 187 -13.51 9.06 4.23
CA ARG A 187 -13.43 9.88 3.00
C ARG A 187 -14.17 11.20 3.20
N SER A 188 -13.42 12.25 3.52
CA SER A 188 -13.96 13.60 3.59
C SER A 188 -14.58 14.03 2.23
N PRO A 189 -15.54 14.98 2.19
CA PRO A 189 -16.14 15.46 0.94
C PRO A 189 -15.13 15.96 -0.10
N LEU A 190 -13.94 16.38 0.35
CA LEU A 190 -12.84 16.81 -0.51
C LEU A 190 -12.17 15.63 -1.24
N HIS A 191 -12.10 14.45 -0.63
CA HIS A 191 -11.68 13.22 -1.31
C HIS A 191 -12.67 12.84 -2.42
N GLU A 192 -13.97 12.87 -2.13
CA GLU A 192 -15.00 12.50 -3.11
C GLU A 192 -15.05 13.49 -4.29
N ALA A 193 -14.94 14.79 -4.01
CA ALA A 193 -14.83 15.82 -5.04
C ALA A 193 -13.54 15.71 -5.88
N ALA A 194 -12.43 15.24 -5.29
CA ALA A 194 -11.18 14.97 -5.98
C ALA A 194 -11.27 13.71 -6.86
N SER A 195 -11.76 12.61 -6.30
CA SER A 195 -11.91 11.29 -6.93
C SER A 195 -12.83 11.33 -8.16
N GLN A 196 -13.93 12.09 -8.09
CA GLN A 196 -14.86 12.31 -9.20
C GLN A 196 -14.53 13.53 -10.09
N GLY A 197 -13.40 14.21 -9.88
CA GLY A 197 -12.97 15.32 -10.75
C GLY A 197 -13.85 16.57 -10.68
N ARG A 198 -14.66 16.73 -9.62
CA ARG A 198 -15.63 17.82 -9.45
C ARG A 198 -14.95 19.13 -9.05
N LEU A 199 -14.15 19.71 -9.96
CA LEU A 199 -13.33 20.92 -9.76
C LEU A 199 -14.06 22.07 -9.03
N LEU A 200 -15.32 22.34 -9.38
CA LEU A 200 -16.11 23.41 -8.75
C LEU A 200 -16.43 23.08 -7.29
N ALA A 201 -16.88 21.86 -7.01
CA ALA A 201 -17.16 21.40 -5.63
C ALA A 201 -15.88 21.41 -4.79
N LEU A 202 -14.78 20.89 -5.35
CA LEU A 202 -13.45 20.89 -4.72
C LEU A 202 -12.99 22.31 -4.36
N ARG A 203 -13.10 23.27 -5.29
CA ARG A 203 -12.83 24.70 -5.02
C ARG A 203 -13.73 25.28 -3.92
N THR A 204 -15.03 24.98 -3.92
CA THR A 204 -15.93 25.48 -2.86
C THR A 204 -15.62 24.90 -1.48
N LEU A 205 -15.19 23.63 -1.39
CA LEU A 205 -14.80 23.00 -0.14
C LEU A 205 -13.49 23.60 0.41
N LEU A 206 -12.48 23.81 -0.45
CA LEU A 206 -11.24 24.49 -0.08
C LEU A 206 -11.53 25.92 0.44
N ALA A 207 -12.39 26.68 -0.27
CA ALA A 207 -12.81 28.02 0.16
C ALA A 207 -13.64 28.03 1.46
N GLN A 208 -14.35 26.95 1.79
CA GLN A 208 -15.04 26.76 3.08
C GLN A 208 -14.06 26.44 4.24
N GLY A 209 -12.79 26.16 3.95
CA GLY A 209 -11.76 25.89 4.95
C GLY A 209 -11.42 24.40 5.14
N TYR A 210 -11.81 23.52 4.23
CA TYR A 210 -11.28 22.15 4.21
C TYR A 210 -9.80 22.18 3.81
N HIS A 211 -8.91 21.57 4.60
CA HIS A 211 -7.48 21.53 4.29
C HIS A 211 -7.20 20.57 3.11
N ALA A 212 -6.29 20.96 2.21
CA ALA A 212 -5.87 20.12 1.08
C ALA A 212 -5.15 18.82 1.50
N ASN A 213 -4.63 18.77 2.74
CA ASN A 213 -3.91 17.65 3.34
C ASN A 213 -4.74 16.88 4.39
N ILE A 214 -6.07 16.83 4.28
CA ILE A 214 -6.88 15.90 5.09
C ILE A 214 -6.47 14.46 4.74
N LEU A 215 -6.40 13.59 5.75
CA LEU A 215 -6.02 12.18 5.62
C LEU A 215 -7.21 11.25 5.91
N THR A 216 -7.27 10.10 5.24
CA THR A 216 -8.02 8.91 5.71
C THR A 216 -7.19 8.13 6.75
N ILE A 217 -7.76 7.06 7.33
CA ILE A 217 -7.01 6.13 8.20
C ILE A 217 -5.78 5.55 7.49
N ASP A 218 -5.89 5.23 6.19
CA ASP A 218 -4.82 4.67 5.37
C ASP A 218 -3.80 5.72 4.88
N HIS A 219 -3.84 6.94 5.45
CA HIS A 219 -3.03 8.10 5.05
C HIS A 219 -3.21 8.56 3.58
N VAL A 220 -4.34 8.21 2.95
CA VAL A 220 -4.72 8.74 1.62
C VAL A 220 -5.09 10.22 1.76
N THR A 221 -4.73 11.03 0.77
CA THR A 221 -5.11 12.46 0.67
C THR A 221 -6.02 12.70 -0.55
N PRO A 222 -6.75 13.82 -0.63
CA PRO A 222 -7.49 14.19 -1.85
C PRO A 222 -6.60 14.26 -3.09
N LEU A 223 -5.30 14.57 -2.94
CA LEU A 223 -4.35 14.57 -4.03
C LEU A 223 -4.12 13.16 -4.60
N HIS A 224 -4.02 12.13 -3.76
CA HIS A 224 -3.92 10.74 -4.21
C HIS A 224 -5.11 10.32 -5.07
N GLU A 225 -6.34 10.69 -4.67
CA GLU A 225 -7.57 10.40 -5.41
C GLU A 225 -7.61 11.13 -6.76
N ALA A 226 -7.35 12.45 -6.79
CA ALA A 226 -7.30 13.22 -8.03
C ALA A 226 -6.21 12.70 -9.00
N CYS A 227 -5.10 12.19 -8.47
CA CYS A 227 -4.02 11.58 -9.23
C CYS A 227 -4.40 10.19 -9.81
N LEU A 228 -5.13 9.38 -9.04
CA LEU A 228 -5.59 8.04 -9.44
C LEU A 228 -6.69 8.10 -10.51
N SER A 229 -7.59 9.08 -10.43
CA SER A 229 -8.59 9.34 -11.48
C SER A 229 -8.04 10.23 -12.62
N GLY A 230 -6.77 10.63 -12.57
CA GLY A 230 -6.09 11.39 -13.62
C GLY A 230 -6.56 12.83 -13.81
N HIS A 231 -7.28 13.41 -12.84
CA HIS A 231 -7.97 14.70 -12.94
C HIS A 231 -7.03 15.91 -12.78
N THR A 232 -6.30 16.24 -13.85
CA THR A 232 -5.29 17.31 -13.95
C THR A 232 -5.71 18.66 -13.35
N ALA A 233 -6.98 19.06 -13.52
CA ALA A 233 -7.48 20.32 -12.99
C ALA A 233 -7.63 20.29 -11.46
N CYS A 234 -8.12 19.19 -10.89
CA CYS A 234 -8.21 19.00 -9.43
C CYS A 234 -6.81 18.91 -8.81
N VAL A 235 -5.89 18.15 -9.42
CA VAL A 235 -4.48 18.08 -9.02
C VAL A 235 -3.84 19.48 -8.98
N ARG A 236 -4.00 20.28 -10.05
CA ARG A 236 -3.49 21.66 -10.11
C ARG A 236 -4.01 22.53 -8.96
N THR A 237 -5.30 22.46 -8.65
CA THR A 237 -5.89 23.25 -7.55
C THR A 237 -5.48 22.76 -6.18
N LEU A 238 -5.35 21.44 -5.96
CA LEU A 238 -4.91 20.91 -4.67
C LEU A 238 -3.46 21.31 -4.38
N ILE A 239 -2.57 21.26 -5.38
CA ILE A 239 -1.18 21.72 -5.25
C ILE A 239 -1.13 23.23 -4.94
N HIS A 240 -1.98 24.05 -5.59
CA HIS A 240 -2.08 25.48 -5.32
C HIS A 240 -2.49 25.79 -3.87
N GLU A 241 -3.44 25.02 -3.31
CA GLU A 241 -3.83 25.12 -1.89
C GLU A 241 -2.90 24.34 -0.93
N GLY A 242 -1.66 24.06 -1.34
CA GLY A 242 -0.60 23.51 -0.48
C GLY A 242 -0.68 22.01 -0.21
N ALA A 243 -1.27 21.21 -1.10
CA ALA A 243 -1.24 19.75 -0.98
C ALA A 243 0.20 19.20 -1.09
N ASN A 244 0.57 18.29 -0.19
CA ASN A 244 1.87 17.65 -0.17
C ASN A 244 1.99 16.64 -1.32
N VAL A 245 2.74 17.00 -2.37
CA VAL A 245 3.03 16.14 -3.53
C VAL A 245 3.83 14.87 -3.19
N ASN A 246 4.50 14.86 -2.03
CA ASN A 246 5.29 13.75 -1.49
C ASN A 246 4.60 13.12 -0.26
N ALA A 247 3.28 13.24 -0.13
CA ALA A 247 2.52 12.42 0.81
C ALA A 247 2.65 10.94 0.43
N ALA A 248 2.58 10.05 1.41
CA ALA A 248 2.58 8.61 1.21
C ALA A 248 1.47 7.97 2.05
N THR A 249 0.80 6.94 1.50
CA THR A 249 -0.13 6.08 2.24
C THR A 249 0.60 5.13 3.18
N ILE A 250 -0.14 4.35 3.98
CA ILE A 250 0.43 3.26 4.79
C ILE A 250 1.24 2.23 3.95
N ASP A 251 0.86 2.03 2.68
CA ASP A 251 1.54 1.13 1.73
C ASP A 251 2.72 1.78 1.00
N GLY A 252 3.07 3.03 1.34
CA GLY A 252 4.09 3.82 0.64
C GLY A 252 3.68 4.26 -0.78
N ILE A 253 2.38 4.19 -1.13
CA ILE A 253 1.86 4.73 -2.38
C ILE A 253 1.95 6.26 -2.33
N THR A 254 2.39 6.89 -3.41
CA THR A 254 2.48 8.35 -3.56
C THR A 254 1.53 8.87 -4.65
N PRO A 255 1.23 10.19 -4.70
CA PRO A 255 0.45 10.77 -5.79
C PRO A 255 1.07 10.50 -7.18
N LEU A 256 2.40 10.49 -7.26
CA LEU A 256 3.14 10.21 -8.50
C LEU A 256 2.94 8.76 -8.97
N PHE A 257 2.91 7.79 -8.05
CA PHE A 257 2.55 6.40 -8.38
C PHE A 257 1.12 6.33 -8.91
N ASN A 258 0.15 6.97 -8.25
CA ASN A 258 -1.24 6.97 -8.71
C ASN A 258 -1.41 7.58 -10.11
N CYS A 259 -0.63 8.60 -10.48
CA CYS A 259 -0.60 9.11 -11.85
C CYS A 259 -0.02 8.12 -12.88
N CYS A 260 0.93 7.28 -12.48
CA CYS A 260 1.49 6.25 -13.35
C CYS A 260 0.49 5.10 -13.58
N THR A 261 -0.28 4.76 -12.55
CA THR A 261 -1.44 3.84 -12.65
C THR A 261 -2.52 4.37 -13.58
N SER A 262 -2.81 5.69 -13.53
CA SER A 262 -3.86 6.33 -14.34
C SER A 262 -3.43 6.72 -15.75
N GLY A 263 -2.11 6.76 -16.03
CA GLY A 263 -1.54 7.22 -17.30
C GLY A 263 -1.65 8.73 -17.54
N SER A 264 -2.06 9.52 -16.55
CA SER A 264 -2.30 10.96 -16.73
C SER A 264 -0.99 11.77 -16.68
N ILE A 265 -0.33 11.87 -17.84
CA ILE A 265 0.91 12.64 -18.08
C ILE A 265 0.78 14.08 -17.57
N GLY A 266 -0.38 14.72 -17.79
CA GLY A 266 -0.65 16.07 -17.31
C GLY A 266 -0.66 16.20 -15.78
N CYS A 267 -0.94 15.13 -15.04
CA CYS A 267 -0.76 15.10 -13.58
C CYS A 267 0.71 14.82 -13.21
N ILE A 268 1.39 13.92 -13.93
CA ILE A 268 2.82 13.62 -13.72
C ILE A 268 3.67 14.89 -13.88
N GLU A 269 3.49 15.63 -14.98
CA GLU A 269 4.18 16.90 -15.19
C GLU A 269 3.93 17.90 -14.06
N LEU A 270 2.68 18.03 -13.60
CA LEU A 270 2.34 18.97 -12.52
C LEU A 270 3.00 18.56 -11.19
N LEU A 271 3.03 17.27 -10.87
CA LEU A 271 3.69 16.76 -9.66
C LEU A 271 5.21 16.96 -9.73
N LEU A 272 5.86 16.56 -10.83
CA LEU A 272 7.31 16.68 -11.00
C LEU A 272 7.76 18.15 -10.99
N LYS A 273 7.03 19.05 -11.65
CA LYS A 273 7.29 20.50 -11.64
C LYS A 273 7.09 21.15 -10.26
N ASN A 274 6.42 20.48 -9.33
CA ASN A 274 6.27 20.91 -7.93
C ASN A 274 7.10 20.08 -6.94
N GLY A 275 8.11 19.34 -7.42
CA GLY A 275 9.08 18.65 -6.56
C GLY A 275 8.65 17.28 -6.05
N ALA A 276 7.78 16.56 -6.77
CA ALA A 276 7.50 15.15 -6.48
C ALA A 276 8.75 14.27 -6.68
N GLN A 277 9.06 13.42 -5.70
CA GLN A 277 10.24 12.57 -5.69
C GLN A 277 10.08 11.39 -6.66
N THR A 278 11.03 11.23 -7.58
CA THR A 278 11.14 10.07 -8.49
C THR A 278 11.86 8.88 -7.86
N HIS A 279 12.49 9.06 -6.72
CA HIS A 279 13.30 8.04 -6.03
C HIS A 279 12.47 7.18 -5.07
N ILE A 280 12.85 5.90 -4.99
CA ILE A 280 12.23 4.91 -4.10
C ILE A 280 12.88 5.06 -2.71
N GLN A 281 12.11 5.39 -1.68
CA GLN A 281 12.64 5.57 -0.32
C GLN A 281 12.97 4.24 0.39
N HIS A 282 12.21 3.17 0.13
CA HIS A 282 12.42 1.84 0.70
C HIS A 282 12.12 0.75 -0.35
N SER A 283 12.94 -0.30 -0.39
CA SER A 283 12.91 -1.38 -1.41
C SER A 283 11.63 -2.23 -1.45
N HIS A 284 10.76 -2.10 -0.44
CA HIS A 284 9.46 -2.78 -0.38
C HIS A 284 8.29 -1.93 -0.90
N PHE A 285 8.49 -0.62 -1.12
CA PHE A 285 7.42 0.29 -1.52
C PHE A 285 7.24 0.39 -3.05
N PRO A 286 6.01 0.69 -3.51
CA PRO A 286 5.68 0.71 -4.93
C PRO A 286 6.43 1.81 -5.70
N SER A 287 7.06 1.43 -6.81
CA SER A 287 7.82 2.34 -7.67
C SER A 287 6.99 2.85 -8.84
N ALA A 288 6.88 4.18 -8.97
CA ALA A 288 6.13 4.85 -10.04
C ALA A 288 6.63 4.45 -11.44
N LEU A 289 7.95 4.35 -11.64
CA LEU A 289 8.56 3.96 -12.92
C LEU A 289 8.19 2.52 -13.31
N HIS A 290 8.19 1.59 -12.36
CA HIS A 290 7.83 0.20 -12.62
C HIS A 290 6.35 0.03 -12.96
N GLU A 291 5.43 0.73 -12.28
CA GLU A 291 4.00 0.66 -12.63
C GLU A 291 3.74 1.31 -14.00
N ALA A 292 4.41 2.42 -14.34
CA ALA A 292 4.34 3.00 -15.69
C ALA A 292 4.82 2.00 -16.77
N CYS A 293 5.92 1.27 -16.51
CA CYS A 293 6.43 0.22 -17.39
C CYS A 293 5.45 -0.96 -17.54
N LYS A 294 4.86 -1.43 -16.43
CA LYS A 294 3.85 -2.50 -16.37
C LYS A 294 2.54 -2.13 -17.06
N ARG A 295 2.14 -0.86 -17.03
CA ARG A 295 0.91 -0.34 -17.68
C ARG A 295 1.09 -0.04 -19.17
N GLY A 296 2.32 0.00 -19.69
CA GLY A 296 2.59 0.40 -21.08
C GLY A 296 2.63 1.90 -21.32
N ASN A 297 2.63 2.71 -20.26
CA ASN A 297 2.52 4.16 -20.32
C ASN A 297 3.86 4.82 -20.69
N SER A 298 4.31 4.64 -21.94
CA SER A 298 5.63 5.05 -22.44
C SER A 298 5.92 6.55 -22.24
N GLN A 299 4.92 7.42 -22.44
CA GLN A 299 5.04 8.88 -22.21
C GLN A 299 5.18 9.23 -20.70
N CYS A 300 4.64 8.39 -19.81
CA CYS A 300 4.86 8.52 -18.36
C CYS A 300 6.28 8.08 -17.97
N VAL A 301 6.74 6.95 -18.52
CA VAL A 301 8.13 6.48 -18.39
C VAL A 301 9.11 7.56 -18.88
N GLU A 302 8.85 8.13 -20.06
CA GLU A 302 9.65 9.20 -20.63
C GLU A 302 9.70 10.44 -19.72
N SER A 303 8.55 10.89 -19.23
CA SER A 303 8.43 12.05 -18.34
C SER A 303 9.18 11.86 -17.02
N LEU A 304 9.14 10.67 -16.42
CA LEU A 304 9.86 10.34 -15.19
C LEU A 304 11.38 10.36 -15.41
N LEU A 305 11.86 9.75 -16.49
CA LEU A 305 13.29 9.70 -16.83
C LEU A 305 13.85 11.11 -17.11
N SER A 306 13.09 11.95 -17.83
CA SER A 306 13.45 13.36 -18.06
C SER A 306 13.50 14.21 -16.77
N HIS A 307 12.93 13.75 -15.66
CA HIS A 307 13.04 14.39 -14.34
C HIS A 307 13.92 13.57 -13.37
N GLY A 308 14.92 12.85 -13.90
CA GLY A 308 15.98 12.22 -13.11
C GLY A 308 15.60 10.92 -12.40
N ALA A 309 14.51 10.26 -12.80
CA ALA A 309 14.28 8.87 -12.36
C ALA A 309 15.42 7.97 -12.87
N ASN A 310 15.97 7.11 -12.00
CA ASN A 310 17.02 6.16 -12.38
C ASN A 310 16.42 5.06 -13.28
N PRO A 311 16.88 4.89 -14.54
CA PRO A 311 16.39 3.83 -15.43
C PRO A 311 16.71 2.42 -14.92
N ASP A 312 17.78 2.27 -14.14
CA ASP A 312 18.27 0.99 -13.64
C ASP A 312 17.87 0.73 -12.17
N CYS A 313 16.78 1.34 -11.68
CA CYS A 313 16.35 1.13 -10.29
C CYS A 313 15.84 -0.31 -10.07
N GLN A 314 16.56 -1.12 -9.29
CA GLN A 314 16.19 -2.52 -9.04
C GLN A 314 15.29 -2.66 -7.81
N LEU A 315 14.22 -3.46 -7.94
CA LEU A 315 13.35 -3.92 -6.85
C LEU A 315 13.55 -5.43 -6.61
N PRO A 316 13.77 -5.91 -5.36
CA PRO A 316 14.09 -7.32 -5.10
C PRO A 316 13.08 -8.35 -5.66
N LEU A 317 11.79 -8.00 -5.66
CA LEU A 317 10.71 -8.89 -6.14
C LEU A 317 10.38 -8.71 -7.63
N LEU A 318 10.85 -7.62 -8.26
CA LEU A 318 10.35 -7.16 -9.55
C LEU A 318 11.43 -7.04 -10.64
N GLY A 319 12.72 -6.99 -10.26
CA GLY A 319 13.83 -6.75 -11.18
C GLY A 319 14.00 -5.26 -11.49
N SER A 320 14.44 -4.96 -12.72
CA SER A 320 14.54 -3.60 -13.27
C SER A 320 13.24 -3.14 -13.96
N PRO A 321 13.08 -1.85 -14.29
CA PRO A 321 11.94 -1.37 -15.06
C PRO A 321 11.87 -1.98 -16.46
N LEU A 322 13.02 -2.29 -17.06
CA LEU A 322 13.14 -2.94 -18.38
C LEU A 322 12.72 -4.41 -18.33
N TYR A 323 13.09 -5.13 -17.26
CA TYR A 323 12.59 -6.48 -17.01
C TYR A 323 11.06 -6.48 -16.91
N VAL A 324 10.47 -5.49 -16.24
CA VAL A 324 9.01 -5.36 -16.09
C VAL A 324 8.31 -4.99 -17.41
N SER A 325 8.87 -4.08 -18.23
CA SER A 325 8.30 -3.80 -19.55
C SER A 325 8.45 -4.97 -20.52
N CYS A 326 9.49 -5.80 -20.37
CA CYS A 326 9.59 -7.07 -21.09
C CYS A 326 8.56 -8.10 -20.61
N LEU A 327 8.45 -8.34 -19.29
CA LEU A 327 7.49 -9.26 -18.68
C LEU A 327 6.04 -8.99 -19.07
N HIS A 328 5.68 -7.72 -19.29
CA HIS A 328 4.34 -7.29 -19.71
C HIS A 328 4.21 -6.94 -21.21
N GLN A 329 5.19 -7.30 -22.05
CA GLN A 329 5.21 -7.10 -23.52
C GLN A 329 5.13 -5.62 -23.98
N GLN A 330 5.49 -4.67 -23.12
CA GLN A 330 5.39 -3.23 -23.35
C GLN A 330 6.58 -2.69 -24.15
N LEU A 331 6.66 -3.07 -25.43
CA LEU A 331 7.71 -2.67 -26.40
C LEU A 331 8.03 -1.17 -26.37
N ALA A 332 7.01 -0.32 -26.29
CA ALA A 332 7.18 1.14 -26.26
C ALA A 332 7.89 1.64 -25.00
N CYS A 333 7.64 1.03 -23.84
CA CYS A 333 8.36 1.33 -22.60
C CYS A 333 9.80 0.80 -22.66
N SER A 334 10.01 -0.43 -23.13
CA SER A 334 11.35 -1.00 -23.31
C SER A 334 12.21 -0.14 -24.23
N ARG A 335 11.64 0.40 -25.32
CA ARG A 335 12.34 1.33 -26.22
C ARG A 335 12.76 2.62 -25.52
N VAL A 336 11.83 3.30 -24.86
CA VAL A 336 12.13 4.56 -24.13
C VAL A 336 13.21 4.36 -23.06
N LEU A 337 13.19 3.24 -22.31
CA LEU A 337 14.23 2.90 -21.33
C LEU A 337 15.61 2.72 -21.99
N LEU A 338 15.68 1.97 -23.09
CA LEU A 338 16.93 1.67 -23.80
C LEU A 338 17.49 2.90 -24.54
N ASP A 339 16.62 3.75 -25.09
CA ASP A 339 16.97 5.05 -25.69
C ASP A 339 17.56 5.99 -24.64
N ARG A 340 16.97 6.02 -23.44
CA ARG A 340 17.48 6.74 -22.25
C ARG A 340 18.64 6.03 -21.54
N GLY A 341 19.08 4.87 -22.03
CA GLY A 341 20.35 4.25 -21.64
C GLY A 341 20.30 3.28 -20.45
N ALA A 342 19.14 2.71 -20.14
CA ALA A 342 19.04 1.57 -19.23
C ALA A 342 19.98 0.42 -19.66
N ASP A 343 20.56 -0.31 -18.71
CA ASP A 343 21.33 -1.51 -19.02
C ASP A 343 20.39 -2.64 -19.48
N VAL A 344 20.52 -2.96 -20.78
CA VAL A 344 19.82 -4.02 -21.48
C VAL A 344 19.92 -5.41 -20.81
N ASN A 345 20.93 -5.62 -19.96
CA ASN A 345 21.14 -6.87 -19.23
C ASN A 345 20.62 -6.83 -17.78
N SER A 346 20.27 -5.65 -17.24
CA SER A 346 19.75 -5.49 -15.88
C SER A 346 18.36 -6.12 -15.79
N GLY A 347 18.29 -7.29 -15.17
CA GLY A 347 17.10 -8.14 -15.11
C GLY A 347 16.48 -8.25 -13.73
N ARG A 348 16.03 -9.46 -13.37
CA ARG A 348 15.73 -9.84 -12.00
C ARG A 348 16.67 -10.96 -11.56
N GLU A 349 17.44 -10.74 -10.49
CA GLU A 349 18.38 -11.72 -9.93
C GLU A 349 19.44 -12.19 -10.96
N ARG A 350 19.21 -13.29 -11.69
CA ARG A 350 20.02 -13.74 -12.84
C ARG A 350 19.28 -13.68 -14.18
N ASP A 351 17.97 -13.54 -14.15
CA ASP A 351 17.09 -13.64 -15.30
C ASP A 351 17.11 -12.28 -16.03
N SER A 352 17.97 -12.15 -17.04
CA SER A 352 18.04 -10.95 -17.89
C SER A 352 16.72 -10.69 -18.65
N PRO A 353 16.43 -9.45 -19.08
CA PRO A 353 15.23 -9.14 -19.87
C PRO A 353 15.11 -9.98 -21.14
N LEU A 354 16.23 -10.42 -21.73
CA LEU A 354 16.26 -11.27 -22.91
C LEU A 354 15.67 -12.67 -22.66
N HIS A 355 15.84 -13.26 -21.48
CA HIS A 355 15.19 -14.53 -21.13
C HIS A 355 13.65 -14.38 -21.11
N THR A 356 13.13 -13.28 -20.54
CA THR A 356 11.67 -13.05 -20.48
C THR A 356 11.05 -12.80 -21.86
N ALA A 357 11.73 -12.01 -22.71
CA ALA A 357 11.28 -11.77 -24.08
C ALA A 357 11.33 -13.05 -24.94
N ALA A 358 12.33 -13.91 -24.72
CA ALA A 358 12.48 -15.20 -25.38
C ALA A 358 11.40 -16.22 -24.95
N LEU A 359 11.16 -16.36 -23.64
CA LEU A 359 10.13 -17.24 -23.06
C LEU A 359 8.72 -16.91 -23.60
N GLN A 360 8.46 -15.63 -23.89
CA GLN A 360 7.16 -15.16 -24.39
C GLN A 360 7.04 -15.12 -25.93
N ASP A 361 8.03 -15.65 -26.67
CA ASP A 361 8.18 -15.56 -28.13
C ASP A 361 8.08 -14.12 -28.71
N SER A 362 8.45 -13.11 -27.92
CA SER A 362 8.27 -11.70 -28.28
C SER A 362 9.37 -11.24 -29.24
N ALA A 363 9.26 -11.64 -30.50
CA ALA A 363 10.20 -11.36 -31.57
C ALA A 363 10.61 -9.87 -31.66
N ASP A 364 9.66 -8.95 -31.51
CA ASP A 364 9.93 -7.51 -31.57
C ASP A 364 10.79 -7.05 -30.39
N GLN A 365 10.50 -7.53 -29.18
CA GLN A 365 11.31 -7.22 -27.99
C GLN A 365 12.69 -7.86 -28.04
N VAL A 366 12.80 -9.12 -28.50
CA VAL A 366 14.09 -9.77 -28.75
C VAL A 366 14.91 -8.97 -29.76
N SER A 367 14.31 -8.55 -30.88
CA SER A 367 15.00 -7.71 -31.87
C SER A 367 15.51 -6.39 -31.28
N LEU A 368 14.71 -5.75 -30.42
CA LEU A 368 15.06 -4.50 -29.74
C LEU A 368 16.19 -4.70 -28.71
N LEU A 369 16.12 -5.73 -27.87
CA LEU A 369 17.16 -6.04 -26.90
C LEU A 369 18.50 -6.36 -27.58
N LEU A 370 18.47 -7.12 -28.68
CA LEU A 370 19.66 -7.43 -29.49
C LEU A 370 20.24 -6.17 -30.19
N GLN A 371 19.41 -5.21 -30.60
CA GLN A 371 19.83 -3.91 -31.14
C GLN A 371 20.51 -3.00 -30.10
N TYR A 372 20.27 -3.21 -28.80
CA TYR A 372 20.91 -2.46 -27.71
C TYR A 372 22.00 -3.27 -26.98
N GLY A 373 22.32 -4.46 -27.49
CA GLY A 373 23.49 -5.23 -27.08
C GLY A 373 23.26 -6.15 -25.88
N ALA A 374 22.07 -6.74 -25.78
CA ALA A 374 21.80 -7.84 -24.86
C ALA A 374 22.77 -9.02 -25.08
N ASP A 375 23.29 -9.59 -23.99
CA ASP A 375 24.10 -10.80 -24.06
C ASP A 375 23.22 -12.03 -24.33
N VAL A 376 23.49 -12.74 -25.43
CA VAL A 376 22.79 -13.99 -25.80
C VAL A 376 23.36 -15.20 -25.04
N ASN A 377 24.55 -15.07 -24.45
CA ASN A 377 25.23 -16.11 -23.68
C ASN A 377 25.01 -16.00 -22.17
N CYS A 378 24.24 -15.00 -21.71
CA CYS A 378 23.85 -14.92 -20.31
C CYS A 378 23.10 -16.18 -19.88
N LYS A 379 23.16 -16.50 -18.58
CA LYS A 379 22.47 -17.66 -18.01
C LYS A 379 21.56 -17.24 -16.88
N ASP A 380 20.36 -17.79 -16.89
CA ASP A 380 19.32 -17.56 -15.89
C ASP A 380 19.63 -18.21 -14.53
N SER A 381 18.64 -18.19 -13.63
CA SER A 381 18.67 -18.90 -12.36
C SER A 381 18.83 -20.44 -12.48
N MET A 382 18.38 -21.05 -13.59
CA MET A 382 18.50 -22.50 -13.87
C MET A 382 19.78 -22.89 -14.64
N GLY A 383 20.55 -21.92 -15.13
CA GLY A 383 21.76 -22.13 -15.94
C GLY A 383 21.52 -22.26 -17.45
N GLN A 384 20.28 -22.02 -17.91
CA GLN A 384 19.85 -22.03 -19.31
C GLN A 384 20.13 -20.68 -19.98
N ARG A 385 20.35 -20.69 -21.30
CA ARG A 385 20.48 -19.47 -22.13
C ARG A 385 19.13 -19.03 -22.71
N PRO A 386 18.93 -17.77 -23.12
CA PRO A 386 17.67 -17.30 -23.71
C PRO A 386 17.17 -18.15 -24.89
N VAL A 387 18.10 -18.68 -25.71
CA VAL A 387 17.80 -19.54 -26.88
C VAL A 387 17.18 -20.89 -26.47
N GLU A 388 17.54 -21.39 -25.28
CA GLU A 388 17.13 -22.68 -24.73
C GLU A 388 15.79 -22.59 -23.97
N ILE A 389 15.41 -21.39 -23.53
CA ILE A 389 14.12 -21.08 -22.91
C ILE A 389 13.06 -20.72 -23.98
N ALA A 390 13.48 -20.19 -25.13
CA ALA A 390 12.58 -19.84 -26.23
C ALA A 390 11.81 -21.06 -26.76
N PRO A 391 10.50 -20.96 -27.03
CA PRO A 391 9.71 -22.11 -27.47
C PRO A 391 10.21 -22.65 -28.82
N PRO A 392 10.34 -23.99 -29.00
CA PRO A 392 10.94 -24.57 -30.19
C PRO A 392 10.10 -24.26 -31.44
N GLY A 393 10.74 -23.63 -32.43
CA GLY A 393 10.08 -23.14 -33.65
C GLY A 393 9.45 -21.75 -33.54
N GLY A 394 9.46 -21.12 -32.36
CA GLY A 394 9.03 -19.74 -32.15
C GLY A 394 9.90 -18.71 -32.89
N LYS A 395 9.32 -17.53 -33.18
CA LYS A 395 10.02 -16.45 -33.89
C LYS A 395 11.23 -15.92 -33.11
N ALA A 396 11.12 -15.82 -31.79
CA ALA A 396 12.23 -15.42 -30.92
C ALA A 396 13.37 -16.44 -30.97
N HIS A 397 13.07 -17.74 -30.95
CA HIS A 397 14.06 -18.81 -31.07
C HIS A 397 14.84 -18.69 -32.39
N TRP A 398 14.14 -18.54 -33.53
CA TRP A 398 14.79 -18.35 -34.83
C TRP A 398 15.65 -17.08 -34.91
N LEU A 399 15.18 -15.96 -34.34
CA LEU A 399 15.95 -14.71 -34.29
C LEU A 399 17.24 -14.86 -33.45
N LEU A 400 17.16 -15.54 -32.31
CA LEU A 400 18.32 -15.77 -31.45
C LEU A 400 19.35 -16.69 -32.12
N VAL A 401 18.93 -17.80 -32.72
CA VAL A 401 19.83 -18.71 -33.47
C VAL A 401 20.47 -18.00 -34.67
N ALA A 402 19.70 -17.17 -35.39
CA ALA A 402 20.25 -16.36 -36.49
C ALA A 402 21.27 -15.32 -36.00
N TYR A 403 21.11 -14.77 -34.79
CA TYR A 403 22.04 -13.81 -34.19
C TYR A 403 23.32 -14.49 -33.66
N GLU A 404 23.23 -15.70 -33.08
CA GLU A 404 24.41 -16.50 -32.75
C GLU A 404 25.23 -16.87 -34.01
N GLY A 405 24.54 -17.15 -35.11
CA GLY A 405 25.15 -17.50 -36.39
C GLY A 405 25.69 -16.33 -37.23
N SER A 406 25.50 -15.07 -36.83
CA SER A 406 25.90 -13.89 -37.63
C SER A 406 26.78 -12.89 -36.86
N PRO A 407 27.96 -12.51 -37.38
CA PRO A 407 28.82 -11.54 -36.73
C PRO A 407 28.20 -10.14 -36.78
N GLN A 408 28.17 -9.45 -35.64
CA GLN A 408 27.69 -8.06 -35.57
C GLN A 408 28.52 -7.13 -36.46
N THR A 409 27.87 -6.16 -37.09
CA THR A 409 28.55 -5.15 -37.91
C THR A 409 29.45 -4.25 -37.06
N LEU A 410 30.57 -3.79 -37.63
CA LEU A 410 31.50 -2.89 -36.94
C LEU A 410 30.81 -1.60 -36.46
N SER A 411 29.85 -1.07 -37.23
CA SER A 411 29.05 0.10 -36.83
C SER A 411 28.24 -0.14 -35.56
N GLN A 412 27.67 -1.35 -35.40
CA GLN A 412 26.90 -1.73 -34.22
C GLN A 412 27.81 -1.86 -33.00
N LEU A 413 28.97 -2.52 -33.15
CA LEU A 413 29.96 -2.61 -32.06
C LEU A 413 30.48 -1.23 -31.63
N CYS A 414 30.71 -0.32 -32.57
CA CYS A 414 31.04 1.08 -32.29
C CYS A 414 29.90 1.81 -31.55
N ARG A 415 28.64 1.67 -32.01
CA ARG A 415 27.45 2.25 -31.37
C ARG A 415 27.32 1.82 -29.91
N LEU A 416 27.36 0.51 -29.66
CA LEU A 416 27.29 -0.06 -28.30
C LEU A 416 28.45 0.43 -27.42
N ARG A 417 29.67 0.50 -27.96
CA ARG A 417 30.85 0.97 -27.22
C ARG A 417 30.76 2.45 -26.85
N ILE A 418 30.33 3.32 -27.76
CA ILE A 418 30.20 4.76 -27.50
C ILE A 418 29.07 5.04 -26.50
N ARG A 419 27.89 4.41 -26.66
CA ARG A 419 26.78 4.55 -25.67
C ARG A 419 27.22 4.12 -24.27
N ARG A 420 27.95 3.00 -24.14
CA ARG A 420 28.50 2.52 -22.86
C ARG A 420 29.57 3.44 -22.26
N LEU A 421 30.34 4.18 -23.06
CA LEU A 421 31.33 5.14 -22.57
C LEU A 421 30.69 6.46 -22.08
N LEU A 422 29.60 6.89 -22.71
CA LEU A 422 28.83 8.05 -22.28
C LEU A 422 28.06 7.74 -20.98
N GLY A 423 27.32 6.64 -20.94
CA GLY A 423 26.37 6.34 -19.86
C GLY A 423 25.10 7.20 -19.95
N TRP A 424 24.01 6.73 -19.33
CA TRP A 424 22.67 7.31 -19.48
C TRP A 424 22.62 8.82 -19.21
N SER A 425 23.25 9.27 -18.12
CA SER A 425 23.31 10.67 -17.69
C SER A 425 24.04 11.64 -18.65
N ARG A 426 24.62 11.15 -19.75
CA ARG A 426 25.33 11.97 -20.76
C ARG A 426 24.92 11.65 -22.20
N LEU A 427 23.88 10.83 -22.43
CA LEU A 427 23.37 10.57 -23.79
C LEU A 427 22.81 11.84 -24.45
N GLU A 428 22.28 12.78 -23.67
CA GLU A 428 21.83 14.10 -24.16
C GLU A 428 22.98 14.96 -24.74
N LEU A 429 24.24 14.62 -24.45
CA LEU A 429 25.43 15.30 -24.98
C LEU A 429 25.91 14.71 -26.32
N LEU A 430 25.29 13.62 -26.83
CA LEU A 430 25.59 13.05 -28.14
C LEU A 430 25.62 14.06 -29.32
N PRO A 431 24.67 15.02 -29.45
CA PRO A 431 24.65 15.94 -30.59
C PRO A 431 25.65 17.11 -30.44
N LEU A 432 26.39 17.17 -29.33
CA LEU A 432 27.51 18.11 -29.14
C LEU A 432 28.85 17.52 -29.62
N LEU A 433 28.89 16.23 -29.96
CA LEU A 433 30.08 15.61 -30.54
C LEU A 433 30.27 16.07 -32.00
N PRO A 434 31.51 16.27 -32.48
CA PRO A 434 31.81 16.66 -33.86
C PRO A 434 31.65 15.46 -34.82
N LEU A 435 30.42 14.97 -34.95
CA LEU A 435 30.03 13.83 -35.78
C LEU A 435 29.06 14.25 -36.89
N PRO A 436 29.11 13.62 -38.08
CA PRO A 436 28.10 13.79 -39.12
C PRO A 436 26.69 13.47 -38.59
N PRO A 437 25.65 14.25 -38.94
CA PRO A 437 24.31 14.13 -38.34
C PRO A 437 23.66 12.75 -38.55
N LEU A 438 23.98 12.06 -39.66
CA LEU A 438 23.53 10.68 -39.89
C LEU A 438 24.10 9.68 -38.87
N LEU A 439 25.37 9.87 -38.46
CA LEU A 439 25.98 9.08 -37.39
C LEU A 439 25.45 9.50 -36.03
N THR A 440 25.24 10.79 -35.78
CA THR A 440 24.62 11.28 -34.54
C THR A 440 23.22 10.68 -34.32
N ASN A 441 22.38 10.65 -35.37
CA ASN A 441 21.06 10.01 -35.32
C ASN A 441 21.18 8.51 -35.02
N TYR A 442 22.01 7.77 -35.77
CA TYR A 442 22.29 6.34 -35.55
C TYR A 442 22.95 6.03 -34.19
N MET A 443 23.51 7.02 -33.51
CA MET A 443 24.05 6.91 -32.16
C MET A 443 22.99 7.16 -31.08
N GLN A 444 22.05 8.07 -31.33
CA GLN A 444 20.96 8.44 -30.42
C GLN A 444 19.85 7.38 -30.44
N ASN A 445 19.24 7.16 -31.61
CA ASN A 445 18.12 6.25 -31.85
C ASN A 445 18.46 5.37 -33.08
N MET A 446 17.48 4.82 -33.80
CA MET A 446 17.65 4.40 -35.21
C MET A 446 17.11 5.49 -36.13
#